data_AF-A0ABD3VCP1-F1
#
_entry.id   AF-A0ABD3VCP1-F1
#
_cell.length_a   1.000
_cell.length_b   1.000
_cell.length_c   1.000
_cell.angle_alpha   90.00
_cell.angle_beta   90.00
_cell.angle_gamma   90.00
#
_symmetry.space_group_name_H-M   'P 1'
#
loop_
_entity.id
_entity.type
_entity.pdbx_description
1 polymer ?
#
loop_
_entity_poly.entity_id
_entity_poly.type
_entity_poly.pdbx_seq_one_letter_code
_entity_poly.pdbx_strand_id
1 'polypeptide(L)'
;MADILDIDTLLRFYFRLNVSQKYMLELLAYKHQIVISRRILKKLKNIELYRKKIKTNLIQVAAFLQKQMEKSGCLHGYRWMYTKCCIEGLVVDRESVRVLLQIIDPEGVELRKSRRLRRRIYFNYRPNYTWHIDYNDKLKPFGIFINGCVDGFSRHIIWLQASGGGMARSITYYFIEAVKCRKGCPRIVRTNMGVENTVLHKMQAFLRRSHQDNRAGNNSVMCGDSRANQRVEFWWSVLKKQCLQFWIDLFRQCSKMVILAGTIWTNICYDFASWKLFK
;
A
#
# COMPACT_ATOMS: atom_id res chain seq x y z
N MET A 1 9.56 -15.39 -22.82
CA MET A 1 8.34 -15.92 -23.48
C MET A 1 7.26 -15.95 -22.42
N ALA A 2 6.45 -14.89 -22.32
CA ALA A 2 5.42 -14.79 -21.30
C ALA A 2 4.19 -15.59 -21.77
N ASP A 3 3.78 -16.57 -20.98
CA ASP A 3 2.54 -17.32 -21.18
C ASP A 3 1.39 -16.35 -21.41
N ILE A 4 0.76 -16.46 -22.58
CA ILE A 4 -0.50 -15.78 -22.88
C ILE A 4 -1.54 -16.46 -22.01
N LEU A 5 -1.74 -15.95 -20.79
CA LEU A 5 -2.85 -16.38 -19.96
C LEU A 5 -4.13 -16.05 -20.72
N ASP A 6 -4.90 -17.08 -21.07
CA ASP A 6 -6.13 -16.93 -21.84
C ASP A 6 -7.06 -15.88 -21.19
N ILE A 7 -7.72 -15.07 -22.03
CA ILE A 7 -8.61 -13.99 -21.61
C ILE A 7 -9.68 -14.52 -20.64
N ASP A 8 -10.16 -15.75 -20.85
CA ASP A 8 -11.11 -16.39 -19.95
C ASP A 8 -10.54 -16.63 -18.55
N THR A 9 -9.28 -17.05 -18.46
CA THR A 9 -8.57 -17.28 -17.18
C THR A 9 -8.42 -15.97 -16.40
N LEU A 10 -8.04 -14.89 -17.07
CA LEU A 10 -7.92 -13.55 -16.47
C LEU A 10 -9.28 -13.01 -16.02
N LEU A 11 -10.31 -13.19 -16.85
CA LEU A 11 -11.67 -12.79 -16.52
C LEU A 11 -12.21 -13.55 -15.31
N ARG A 12 -11.99 -14.88 -15.23
CA ARG A 12 -12.35 -15.69 -14.07
C ARG A 12 -11.61 -15.22 -12.82
N PHE A 13 -10.32 -14.91 -12.91
CA PHE A 13 -9.52 -14.41 -11.79
C PHE A 13 -10.05 -13.07 -11.27
N TYR A 14 -10.24 -12.08 -12.15
CA TYR A 14 -10.75 -10.77 -11.74
C TYR A 14 -12.20 -10.82 -11.25
N PHE A 15 -13.00 -11.72 -11.81
CA PHE A 15 -14.36 -11.97 -11.34
C PHE A 15 -14.37 -12.58 -9.93
N ARG A 16 -13.47 -13.53 -9.62
CA ARG A 16 -13.30 -14.10 -8.26
C ARG A 16 -12.91 -13.03 -7.24
N LEU A 17 -12.05 -12.09 -7.63
CA LEU A 17 -11.66 -10.93 -6.82
C LEU A 17 -12.78 -9.90 -6.60
N ASN A 18 -13.96 -10.13 -7.19
CA ASN A 18 -15.14 -9.28 -7.04
C ASN A 18 -14.91 -7.84 -7.53
N VAL A 19 -14.02 -7.68 -8.53
CA VAL A 19 -13.71 -6.41 -9.17
C VAL A 19 -14.90 -5.99 -10.03
N SER A 20 -15.25 -4.69 -9.99
CA SER A 20 -16.36 -4.20 -10.81
C SER A 20 -16.02 -4.32 -12.31
N GLN A 21 -17.04 -4.45 -13.16
CA GLN A 21 -16.85 -4.56 -14.61
C GLN A 21 -16.03 -3.42 -15.21
N LYS A 22 -16.22 -2.18 -14.72
CA LYS A 22 -15.45 -1.03 -15.20
C LYS A 22 -13.96 -1.20 -14.90
N TYR A 23 -13.65 -1.56 -13.65
CA TYR A 23 -12.27 -1.79 -13.21
C TYR A 23 -11.63 -3.04 -13.85
N MET A 24 -12.42 -4.07 -14.19
CA MET A 24 -11.88 -5.23 -14.93
C MET A 24 -11.40 -4.85 -16.33
N LEU A 25 -12.15 -3.99 -17.04
CA LEU A 25 -11.73 -3.48 -18.34
C LEU A 25 -10.45 -2.64 -18.23
N GLU A 26 -10.38 -1.77 -17.22
CA GLU A 26 -9.20 -0.95 -16.95
C GLU A 26 -7.98 -1.81 -16.59
N LEU A 27 -8.14 -2.88 -15.80
CA LEU A 27 -7.07 -3.80 -15.44
C LEU A 27 -6.59 -4.64 -16.63
N LEU A 28 -7.50 -5.12 -17.46
CA LEU A 28 -7.12 -5.85 -18.69
C LEU A 28 -6.33 -4.94 -19.64
N ALA A 29 -6.76 -3.70 -19.82
CA ALA A 29 -6.05 -2.74 -20.66
C ALA A 29 -4.68 -2.36 -20.07
N TYR A 30 -4.62 -2.04 -18.78
CA TYR A 30 -3.39 -1.51 -18.16
C TYR A 30 -2.34 -2.58 -17.85
N LYS A 31 -2.76 -3.74 -17.31
CA LYS A 31 -1.84 -4.80 -16.85
C LYS A 31 -1.56 -5.85 -17.90
N HIS A 32 -2.53 -6.15 -18.76
CA HIS A 32 -2.43 -7.24 -19.74
C HIS A 32 -2.38 -6.74 -21.19
N GLN A 33 -2.53 -5.43 -21.43
CA GLN A 33 -2.61 -4.83 -22.77
C GLN A 33 -3.76 -5.41 -23.63
N ILE A 34 -4.82 -5.91 -22.97
CA ILE A 34 -5.99 -6.50 -23.62
C ILE A 34 -7.14 -5.50 -23.55
N VAL A 35 -7.51 -4.95 -24.71
CA VAL A 35 -8.62 -4.00 -24.84
C VAL A 35 -9.86 -4.72 -25.34
N ILE A 36 -10.83 -4.94 -24.45
CA ILE A 36 -12.13 -5.55 -24.79
C ILE A 36 -13.27 -4.57 -24.55
N SER A 37 -14.32 -4.65 -25.37
CA SER A 37 -15.51 -3.84 -25.17
C SER A 37 -16.39 -4.39 -24.04
N ARG A 38 -17.17 -3.51 -23.40
CA ARG A 38 -18.14 -3.91 -22.36
C ARG A 38 -19.17 -4.93 -22.86
N ARG A 39 -19.44 -4.95 -24.17
CA ARG A 39 -20.35 -5.90 -24.84
C ARG A 39 -19.71 -7.28 -24.95
N ILE A 40 -18.44 -7.36 -25.30
CA ILE A 40 -17.65 -8.60 -25.33
C ILE A 40 -17.50 -9.17 -23.92
N LEU A 41 -17.19 -8.33 -22.93
CA LEU A 41 -17.15 -8.73 -21.52
C LEU A 41 -18.48 -9.34 -21.05
N LYS A 42 -19.62 -8.79 -21.47
CA LYS A 42 -20.95 -9.34 -21.15
C LYS A 42 -21.22 -10.67 -21.86
N LYS A 43 -20.80 -10.83 -23.13
CA LYS A 43 -20.94 -12.11 -23.87
C LYS A 43 -20.07 -13.21 -23.26
N LEU A 44 -18.82 -12.93 -22.92
CA LEU A 44 -17.91 -13.88 -22.25
C LEU A 44 -18.42 -14.25 -20.85
N LYS A 45 -19.22 -13.39 -20.22
CA LYS A 45 -19.88 -13.66 -18.94
C LYS A 45 -20.98 -14.73 -19.00
N ASN A 46 -21.53 -15.00 -20.18
CA ASN A 46 -22.53 -16.06 -20.33
C ASN A 46 -21.90 -17.46 -20.23
N ILE A 47 -20.57 -17.57 -20.21
CA ILE A 47 -19.82 -18.81 -19.96
C ILE A 47 -19.74 -19.07 -18.44
N GLU A 48 -20.88 -19.31 -17.77
CA GLU A 48 -20.94 -19.74 -16.35
C GLU A 48 -20.63 -18.71 -15.24
N LEU A 49 -20.43 -17.41 -15.54
CA LEU A 49 -20.18 -16.38 -14.53
C LEU A 49 -21.48 -15.87 -13.85
N TYR A 50 -22.30 -16.80 -13.37
CA TYR A 50 -23.42 -16.50 -12.47
C TYR A 50 -22.87 -16.03 -11.11
N ARG A 51 -23.52 -15.05 -10.49
CA ARG A 51 -23.21 -14.67 -9.10
C ARG A 51 -23.61 -15.83 -8.18
N LYS A 52 -22.66 -16.74 -7.94
CA LYS A 52 -22.50 -17.66 -6.81
C LYS A 52 -23.79 -18.37 -6.35
N LYS A 53 -24.17 -19.48 -7.00
CA LYS A 53 -25.21 -20.39 -6.47
C LYS A 53 -24.65 -21.47 -5.54
N ILE A 54 -23.42 -21.96 -5.77
CA ILE A 54 -22.81 -23.00 -4.94
C ILE A 54 -21.84 -22.36 -3.96
N LYS A 55 -22.19 -22.32 -2.67
CA LYS A 55 -21.31 -21.83 -1.61
C LYS A 55 -20.41 -22.97 -1.14
N THR A 56 -19.15 -22.65 -0.83
CA THR A 56 -18.24 -23.59 -0.19
C THR A 56 -18.76 -23.90 1.22
N ASN A 57 -18.57 -25.14 1.68
CA ASN A 57 -19.00 -25.57 3.01
C ASN A 57 -18.37 -24.66 4.08
N LEU A 58 -19.18 -24.17 5.02
CA LEU A 58 -18.74 -23.27 6.08
C LEU A 58 -17.61 -23.87 6.95
N ILE A 59 -17.57 -25.20 7.10
CA ILE A 59 -16.50 -25.90 7.84
C ILE A 59 -15.16 -25.73 7.13
N GLN A 60 -15.13 -25.86 5.79
CA GLN A 60 -13.90 -25.65 5.01
C GLN A 60 -13.44 -24.19 5.08
N VAL A 61 -14.40 -23.25 5.06
CA VAL A 61 -14.09 -21.82 5.24
C VAL A 61 -13.53 -21.57 6.65
N ALA A 62 -14.13 -22.14 7.69
CA ALA A 62 -13.67 -22.00 9.06
C ALA A 62 -12.25 -22.56 9.25
N ALA A 63 -11.96 -23.74 8.70
CA ALA A 63 -10.63 -24.34 8.73
C ALA A 63 -9.58 -23.45 8.01
N PHE A 64 -9.94 -22.87 6.86
CA PHE A 64 -9.08 -21.89 6.20
C PHE A 64 -8.85 -20.64 7.06
N LEU A 65 -9.90 -20.09 7.67
CA LEU A 65 -9.79 -18.92 8.54
C LEU A 65 -8.90 -19.22 9.76
N GLN A 66 -9.03 -20.38 10.40
CA GLN A 66 -8.17 -20.82 11.50
C GLN A 66 -6.70 -20.92 11.07
N LYS A 67 -6.41 -21.58 9.94
CA LYS A 67 -5.05 -21.66 9.39
C LYS A 67 -4.45 -20.28 9.09
N GLN A 68 -5.29 -19.29 8.77
CA GLN A 68 -4.84 -17.91 8.59
C GLN A 68 -4.62 -17.20 9.93
N MET A 69 -5.38 -17.51 10.97
CA MET A 69 -5.21 -16.97 12.34
C MET A 69 -3.87 -17.36 12.95
N GLU A 70 -3.35 -18.56 12.64
CA GLU A 70 -2.01 -19.02 13.04
C GLU A 70 -0.86 -18.19 12.41
N LYS A 71 -1.19 -17.33 11.44
CA LYS A 71 -0.24 -16.49 10.70
C LYS A 71 -0.65 -15.02 10.81
N SER A 72 -0.28 -14.20 9.83
CA SER A 72 -0.66 -12.78 9.76
C SER A 72 -2.17 -12.54 9.67
N GLY A 73 -3.01 -13.56 9.50
CA GLY A 73 -4.47 -13.45 9.46
C GLY A 73 -5.08 -12.89 10.74
N CYS A 74 -4.49 -13.11 11.92
CA CYS A 74 -5.00 -12.60 13.20
C CYS A 74 -5.13 -11.06 13.23
N LEU A 75 -4.33 -10.35 12.43
CA LEU A 75 -4.38 -8.89 12.32
C LEU A 75 -5.41 -8.37 11.31
N HIS A 76 -6.05 -9.26 10.55
CA HIS A 76 -6.90 -8.92 9.42
C HIS A 76 -8.39 -8.95 9.77
N GLY A 77 -9.09 -7.85 9.51
CA GLY A 77 -10.54 -7.79 9.68
C GLY A 77 -11.31 -8.60 8.62
N TYR A 78 -12.60 -8.83 8.88
CA TYR A 78 -13.45 -9.69 8.05
C TYR A 78 -13.47 -9.37 6.55
N ARG A 79 -13.34 -8.08 6.17
CA ARG A 79 -13.28 -7.69 4.75
C ARG A 79 -12.04 -8.23 4.05
N TRP A 80 -10.91 -8.24 4.76
CA TRP A 80 -9.64 -8.71 4.22
C TRP A 80 -9.58 -10.24 4.20
N MET A 81 -10.08 -10.86 5.27
CA MET A 81 -10.26 -12.31 5.31
C MET A 81 -11.21 -12.82 4.22
N TYR A 82 -12.28 -12.08 3.92
CA TYR A 82 -13.14 -12.37 2.79
C TYR A 82 -12.39 -12.34 1.46
N THR A 83 -11.52 -11.34 1.25
CA THR A 83 -10.68 -11.28 0.05
C THR A 83 -9.73 -12.46 -0.02
N LYS A 84 -9.09 -12.86 1.09
CA LYS A 84 -8.25 -14.07 1.15
C LYS A 84 -9.03 -15.33 0.78
N CYS A 85 -10.24 -15.49 1.30
CA CYS A 85 -11.12 -16.60 0.90
C CYS A 85 -11.36 -16.59 -0.61
N CYS A 86 -11.64 -15.42 -1.20
CA CYS A 86 -11.86 -15.31 -2.65
C CYS A 86 -10.59 -15.61 -3.48
N ILE A 87 -9.42 -15.20 -3.00
CA ILE A 87 -8.12 -15.50 -3.64
C ILE A 87 -7.85 -17.01 -3.62
N GLU A 88 -8.14 -17.68 -2.50
CA GLU A 88 -8.05 -19.13 -2.34
C GLU A 88 -9.14 -19.89 -3.12
N GLY A 89 -10.02 -19.18 -3.83
CA GLY A 89 -11.11 -19.78 -4.61
C GLY A 89 -12.33 -20.19 -3.77
N LEU A 90 -12.37 -19.87 -2.47
CA LEU A 90 -13.52 -20.14 -1.61
C LEU A 90 -14.70 -19.22 -1.96
N VAL A 91 -15.88 -19.83 -2.10
CA VAL A 91 -17.12 -19.16 -2.44
C VAL A 91 -17.95 -18.94 -1.18
N VAL A 92 -17.68 -17.83 -0.49
CA VAL A 92 -18.38 -17.42 0.73
C VAL A 92 -18.98 -16.02 0.59
N ASP A 93 -19.98 -15.69 1.41
CA ASP A 93 -20.48 -14.32 1.57
C ASP A 93 -19.73 -13.56 2.69
N ARG A 94 -19.71 -12.24 2.58
CA ARG A 94 -18.97 -11.38 3.52
C ARG A 94 -19.50 -11.51 4.95
N GLU A 95 -20.79 -11.74 5.10
CA GLU A 95 -21.44 -11.81 6.40
C GLU A 95 -21.08 -13.12 7.12
N SER A 96 -21.07 -14.24 6.40
CA SER A 96 -20.60 -15.54 6.91
C SER A 96 -19.16 -15.46 7.38
N VAL A 97 -18.26 -14.79 6.65
CA VAL A 97 -16.88 -14.56 7.11
C VAL A 97 -16.84 -13.69 8.37
N ARG A 98 -17.72 -12.69 8.47
CA ARG A 98 -17.81 -11.83 9.67
C ARG A 98 -18.25 -12.62 10.89
N VAL A 99 -19.28 -13.45 10.75
CA VAL A 99 -19.81 -14.31 11.82
C VAL A 99 -18.79 -15.37 12.21
N LEU A 100 -18.18 -16.07 11.25
CA LEU A 100 -17.15 -17.06 11.51
C LEU A 100 -15.95 -16.46 12.26
N LEU A 101 -15.49 -15.26 11.88
CA LEU A 101 -14.40 -14.59 12.61
C LEU A 101 -14.80 -14.14 14.01
N GLN A 102 -16.08 -13.83 14.25
CA GLN A 102 -16.55 -13.51 15.59
C GLN A 102 -16.56 -14.75 16.50
N ILE A 103 -16.73 -15.94 15.93
CA ILE A 103 -16.64 -17.23 16.64
C ILE A 103 -15.18 -17.65 16.83
N ILE A 104 -14.35 -17.52 15.79
CA ILE A 104 -12.95 -17.97 15.79
C ILE A 104 -12.04 -17.03 16.59
N ASP A 105 -12.29 -15.71 16.53
CA ASP A 105 -11.46 -14.67 17.15
C ASP A 105 -12.35 -13.59 17.80
N PRO A 106 -13.12 -13.93 18.86
CA PRO A 106 -13.99 -12.98 19.54
C PRO A 106 -13.21 -11.82 20.16
N GLU A 107 -12.07 -12.10 20.79
CA GLU A 107 -11.21 -11.08 21.41
C GLU A 107 -10.61 -10.12 20.37
N GLY A 108 -10.04 -10.63 19.28
CA GLY A 108 -9.49 -9.77 18.22
C GLY A 108 -10.58 -8.98 17.49
N VAL A 109 -11.81 -9.50 17.38
CA VAL A 109 -12.97 -8.73 16.90
C VAL A 109 -13.31 -7.59 17.87
N GLU A 110 -13.32 -7.85 19.17
CA GLU A 110 -13.69 -6.84 20.18
C GLU A 110 -12.60 -5.76 20.33
N LEU A 111 -11.33 -6.14 20.32
CA LEU A 111 -10.20 -5.22 20.23
C LEU A 111 -10.32 -4.29 19.03
N ARG A 112 -10.78 -4.82 17.88
CA ARG A 112 -11.04 -4.02 16.66
C ARG A 112 -12.30 -3.14 16.76
N LYS A 113 -13.32 -3.56 17.51
CA LYS A 113 -14.55 -2.77 17.75
C LYS A 113 -14.35 -1.65 18.75
N SER A 114 -13.43 -1.77 19.70
CA SER A 114 -13.15 -0.80 20.78
C SER A 114 -12.81 0.62 20.30
N ARG A 115 -12.51 0.81 19.00
CA ARG A 115 -12.43 2.11 18.30
C ARG A 115 -11.69 3.21 19.06
N ARG A 116 -10.63 2.90 19.82
CA ARG A 116 -9.91 3.88 20.65
C ARG A 116 -8.97 4.83 19.86
N LEU A 117 -9.41 5.30 18.69
CA LEU A 117 -8.78 6.39 17.93
C LEU A 117 -9.86 7.19 17.20
N ARG A 118 -10.17 8.39 17.69
CA ARG A 118 -11.02 9.38 17.01
C ARG A 118 -10.28 9.86 15.75
N ARG A 119 -10.56 9.23 14.60
CA ARG A 119 -9.92 9.59 13.32
C ARG A 119 -10.29 11.03 12.97
N ARG A 120 -9.30 11.92 12.89
CA ARG A 120 -9.47 13.24 12.27
C ARG A 120 -9.84 13.01 10.79
N ILE A 121 -10.86 13.73 10.31
CA ILE A 121 -11.23 13.70 8.89
C ILE A 121 -10.08 14.37 8.13
N TYR A 122 -9.30 13.59 7.39
CA TYR A 122 -8.23 14.09 6.54
C TYR A 122 -8.77 14.30 5.13
N PHE A 123 -8.73 15.55 4.64
CA PHE A 123 -9.20 15.95 3.31
C PHE A 123 -8.10 16.66 2.53
N ASN A 124 -7.98 16.32 1.25
CA ASN A 124 -7.19 17.04 0.24
C ASN A 124 -8.05 17.20 -1.01
N TYR A 125 -7.83 18.26 -1.77
CA TYR A 125 -8.72 18.62 -2.87
C TYR A 125 -8.53 17.79 -4.15
N ARG A 126 -7.31 17.33 -4.44
CA ARG A 126 -6.95 16.63 -5.69
C ARG A 126 -5.61 15.88 -5.58
N PRO A 127 -5.29 14.96 -6.52
CA PRO A 127 -3.95 14.37 -6.61
C PRO A 127 -2.87 15.46 -6.72
N ASN A 128 -1.68 15.19 -6.17
CA ASN A 128 -0.55 16.12 -6.09
C ASN A 128 -0.86 17.43 -5.34
N TYR A 129 -1.95 17.49 -4.57
CA TYR A 129 -2.23 18.65 -3.74
C TYR A 129 -1.27 18.73 -2.55
N THR A 130 -1.09 17.64 -1.81
CA THR A 130 -0.13 17.56 -0.70
C THR A 130 0.64 16.26 -0.79
N TRP A 131 1.97 16.33 -0.87
CA TRP A 131 2.85 15.18 -0.71
C TRP A 131 3.36 15.12 0.73
N HIS A 132 3.19 13.96 1.39
CA HIS A 132 3.70 13.72 2.74
C HIS A 132 5.00 12.94 2.64
N ILE A 133 6.09 13.54 3.09
CA ILE A 133 7.43 12.96 3.03
C ILE A 133 7.93 12.75 4.45
N ASP A 134 8.50 11.58 4.71
CA ASP A 134 9.01 11.23 6.03
C ASP A 134 10.09 10.15 5.98
N TYR A 135 10.88 10.04 7.05
CA TYR A 135 11.82 8.96 7.29
C TYR A 135 11.24 7.94 8.26
N ASN A 136 11.57 6.67 8.02
CA ASN A 136 11.28 5.60 8.95
C ASN A 136 12.60 5.06 9.52
N ASP A 137 12.79 5.37 10.80
CA ASP A 137 14.01 5.03 11.54
C ASP A 137 13.96 3.65 12.20
N LYS A 138 12.92 2.82 11.94
CA LYS A 138 12.80 1.52 12.64
C LYS A 138 13.92 0.53 12.31
N LEU A 139 14.57 0.66 11.16
CA LEU A 139 15.73 -0.16 10.80
C LEU A 139 17.07 0.59 10.93
N LYS A 140 17.05 1.84 11.43
CA LYS A 140 18.25 2.64 11.68
C LYS A 140 19.30 1.94 12.54
N PRO A 141 18.94 1.17 13.59
CA PRO A 141 19.93 0.41 14.37
C PRO A 141 20.72 -0.62 13.56
N PHE A 142 20.19 -1.06 12.41
CA PHE A 142 20.85 -1.99 11.51
C PHE A 142 21.52 -1.27 10.32
N GLY A 143 21.68 0.05 10.40
CA GLY A 143 22.26 0.87 9.33
C GLY A 143 21.35 1.06 8.12
N ILE A 144 20.06 0.73 8.21
CA ILE A 144 19.08 0.85 7.12
C ILE A 144 18.18 2.04 7.37
N PHE A 145 18.15 2.98 6.42
CA PHE A 145 17.26 4.12 6.44
C PHE A 145 16.21 3.96 5.36
N ILE A 146 14.94 4.08 5.73
CA ILE A 146 13.84 4.04 4.76
C ILE A 146 13.25 5.44 4.64
N ASN A 147 13.10 5.90 3.40
CA ASN A 147 12.42 7.14 3.09
C ASN A 147 11.20 6.88 2.22
N GLY A 148 10.10 7.58 2.51
CA GLY A 148 8.83 7.39 1.81
C GLY A 148 8.12 8.69 1.54
N CYS A 149 7.36 8.71 0.45
CA CYS A 149 6.47 9.80 0.10
C CYS A 149 5.12 9.27 -0.38
N VAL A 150 4.05 9.86 0.16
CA VAL A 150 2.67 9.47 -0.14
C VAL A 150 1.87 10.68 -0.58
N ASP A 151 1.14 10.55 -1.68
CA ASP A 151 0.16 11.55 -2.10
C ASP A 151 -1.03 11.56 -1.14
N GLY A 152 -1.34 12.72 -0.56
CA GLY A 152 -2.34 12.78 0.50
C GLY A 152 -3.78 12.60 0.04
N PHE A 153 -4.06 12.76 -1.27
CA PHE A 153 -5.39 12.53 -1.86
C PHE A 153 -5.58 11.07 -2.25
N SER A 154 -4.80 10.59 -3.21
CA SER A 154 -4.90 9.24 -3.78
C SER A 154 -4.35 8.16 -2.86
N ARG A 155 -3.51 8.52 -1.88
CA ARG A 155 -2.71 7.60 -1.03
C ARG A 155 -1.73 6.76 -1.83
N HIS A 156 -1.46 7.16 -3.06
CA HIS A 156 -0.46 6.53 -3.91
C HIS A 156 0.94 6.80 -3.34
N ILE A 157 1.75 5.75 -3.30
CA ILE A 157 3.15 5.84 -2.86
C ILE A 157 3.95 6.41 -4.01
N ILE A 158 4.41 7.65 -3.88
CA ILE A 158 5.16 8.34 -4.93
C ILE A 158 6.57 7.76 -4.99
N TRP A 159 7.19 7.55 -3.83
CA TRP A 159 8.37 6.72 -3.69
C TRP A 159 8.43 6.07 -2.32
N LEU A 160 9.22 5.01 -2.28
CA LEU A 160 9.62 4.28 -1.08
C LEU A 160 10.98 3.70 -1.41
N GLN A 161 11.99 4.07 -0.63
CA GLN A 161 13.39 3.75 -0.91
C GLN A 161 14.10 3.42 0.39
N ALA A 162 14.86 2.33 0.39
CA ALA A 162 15.74 1.94 1.47
C ALA A 162 17.20 2.23 1.06
N SER A 163 18.01 2.70 2.01
CA SER A 163 19.42 3.02 1.79
C SER A 163 20.28 2.58 2.98
N GLY A 164 21.49 2.12 2.70
CA GLY A 164 22.46 1.70 3.72
C GLY A 164 23.36 2.82 4.23
N GLY A 165 23.91 2.61 5.43
CA GLY A 165 24.68 3.57 6.23
C GLY A 165 25.73 4.36 5.44
N GLY A 166 25.72 5.69 5.62
CA GLY A 166 26.64 6.64 5.00
C GLY A 166 26.24 7.16 3.61
N MET A 167 25.36 6.46 2.90
CA MET A 167 25.01 6.74 1.49
C MET A 167 23.50 6.92 1.27
N ALA A 168 22.77 7.37 2.32
CA ALA A 168 21.36 7.72 2.17
C ALA A 168 21.24 8.86 1.16
N ARG A 169 20.76 8.55 -0.06
CA ARG A 169 20.46 9.60 -1.05
C ARG A 169 19.50 10.58 -0.39
N SER A 170 19.84 11.87 -0.48
CA SER A 170 19.03 12.95 0.11
C SER A 170 17.58 12.85 -0.39
N ILE A 171 16.60 13.10 0.49
CA ILE A 171 15.18 13.26 0.10
C ILE A 171 15.03 14.12 -1.14
N THR A 172 15.84 15.17 -1.23
CA THR A 172 15.90 16.11 -2.33
C THR A 172 16.06 15.41 -3.69
N TYR A 173 16.91 14.39 -3.77
CA TYR A 173 17.11 13.60 -4.99
C TYR A 173 15.82 12.87 -5.38
N TYR A 174 15.22 12.12 -4.44
CA TYR A 174 13.99 11.38 -4.71
C TYR A 174 12.82 12.31 -5.06
N PHE A 175 12.76 13.47 -4.43
CA PHE A 175 11.77 14.49 -4.73
C PHE A 175 11.91 15.01 -6.17
N ILE A 176 13.10 15.40 -6.60
CA ILE A 176 13.33 15.89 -7.98
C ILE A 176 12.98 14.80 -9.00
N GLU A 177 13.44 13.57 -8.77
CA GLU A 177 13.15 12.46 -9.67
C GLU A 177 11.63 12.22 -9.77
N ALA A 178 10.91 12.30 -8.64
CA ALA A 178 9.46 12.20 -8.64
C ALA A 178 8.78 13.35 -9.41
N VAL A 179 9.27 14.59 -9.25
CA VAL A 179 8.76 15.76 -9.99
C VAL A 179 8.98 15.60 -11.50
N LYS A 180 10.17 15.16 -11.92
CA LYS A 180 10.50 14.89 -13.33
C LYS A 180 9.59 13.81 -13.92
N CYS A 181 9.49 12.65 -13.26
CA CYS A 181 8.67 11.54 -13.70
C CYS A 181 7.19 11.90 -13.82
N ARG A 182 6.68 12.75 -12.92
CA ARG A 182 5.28 13.19 -12.92
C ARG A 182 5.02 14.42 -13.78
N LYS A 183 6.06 15.00 -14.40
CA LYS A 183 6.01 16.25 -15.18
C LYS A 183 5.29 17.39 -14.43
N GLY A 184 5.48 17.46 -13.11
CA GLY A 184 4.79 18.42 -12.26
C GLY A 184 5.17 18.33 -10.79
N CYS A 185 5.13 19.47 -10.10
CA CYS A 185 5.41 19.57 -8.66
C CYS A 185 4.11 19.56 -7.84
N PRO A 186 4.14 19.07 -6.58
CA PRO A 186 2.99 19.15 -5.71
C PRO A 186 2.67 20.59 -5.34
N ARG A 187 1.40 20.89 -5.03
CA ARG A 187 1.03 22.21 -4.53
C ARG A 187 1.63 22.48 -3.15
N ILE A 188 1.65 21.47 -2.30
CA ILE A 188 2.25 21.51 -0.98
C ILE A 188 3.15 20.29 -0.77
N VAL A 189 4.33 20.51 -0.20
CA VAL A 189 5.11 19.47 0.45
C VAL A 189 4.93 19.57 1.95
N ARG A 190 4.69 18.43 2.59
CA ARG A 190 4.57 18.32 4.04
C ARG A 190 5.64 17.40 4.58
N THR A 191 6.48 17.92 5.49
CA THR A 191 7.56 17.17 6.15
C THR A 191 7.62 17.49 7.65
N ASN A 192 8.43 16.73 8.38
CA ASN A 192 8.85 17.10 9.73
C ASN A 192 9.85 18.28 9.67
N MET A 193 10.11 18.89 10.83
CA MET A 193 11.03 20.04 11.02
C MET A 193 12.53 19.64 10.99
N GLY A 194 12.89 18.54 10.30
CA GLY A 194 14.27 18.07 10.26
C GLY A 194 15.16 18.94 9.36
N VAL A 195 16.40 19.18 9.81
CA VAL A 195 17.41 20.00 9.10
C VAL A 195 17.72 19.44 7.72
N GLU A 196 17.64 18.11 7.58
CA GLU A 196 17.84 17.40 6.32
C GLU A 196 16.82 17.75 5.23
N ASN A 197 15.68 18.33 5.60
CA ASN A 197 14.62 18.75 4.67
C ASN A 197 14.80 20.19 4.16
N THR A 198 15.79 20.93 4.66
CA THR A 198 15.98 22.35 4.30
C THR A 198 16.18 22.55 2.79
N VAL A 199 16.94 21.67 2.14
CA VAL A 199 17.20 21.75 0.70
C VAL A 199 15.93 21.45 -0.10
N LEU A 200 15.18 20.43 0.31
CA LEU A 200 13.86 20.12 -0.25
C LEU A 200 12.91 21.32 -0.14
N HIS A 201 12.86 21.99 1.01
CA HIS A 201 12.00 23.16 1.24
C HIS A 201 12.32 24.29 0.26
N LYS A 202 13.62 24.61 0.11
CA LYS A 202 14.09 25.63 -0.84
C LYS A 202 13.74 25.25 -2.28
N MET A 203 13.92 23.99 -2.67
CA MET A 203 13.56 23.51 -4.01
C MET A 203 12.06 23.58 -4.28
N GLN A 204 11.23 23.15 -3.34
CA GLN A 204 9.79 23.21 -3.48
C GLN A 204 9.30 24.67 -3.62
N ALA A 205 9.85 25.58 -2.80
CA ALA A 205 9.56 27.01 -2.92
C ALA A 205 10.00 27.56 -4.28
N PHE A 206 11.18 27.18 -4.77
CA PHE A 206 11.69 27.58 -6.08
C PHE A 206 10.79 27.09 -7.22
N LEU A 207 10.39 25.81 -7.22
CA LEU A 207 9.50 25.24 -8.24
C LEU A 207 8.13 25.92 -8.28
N ARG A 208 7.71 26.51 -7.15
CA ARG A 208 6.42 27.22 -7.03
C ARG A 208 6.52 28.74 -7.01
N ARG A 209 7.68 29.32 -7.29
CA ARG A 209 7.91 30.78 -7.20
C ARG A 209 7.03 31.60 -8.16
N SER A 210 6.74 31.08 -9.35
CA SER A 210 5.98 31.78 -10.39
C SER A 210 4.46 31.50 -10.33
N HIS A 211 3.99 30.74 -9.35
CA HIS A 211 2.56 30.44 -9.20
C HIS A 211 1.85 31.63 -8.51
N GLN A 212 0.60 31.87 -8.86
CA GLN A 212 -0.18 33.00 -8.32
C GLN A 212 -1.17 32.60 -7.21
N ASP A 213 -1.11 31.36 -6.74
CA ASP A 213 -2.04 30.88 -5.72
C ASP A 213 -1.50 31.07 -4.29
N ASN A 214 -2.37 31.01 -3.28
CA ASN A 214 -2.05 31.23 -1.87
C ASN A 214 -0.99 30.26 -1.27
N ARG A 215 -0.62 29.20 -1.99
CA ARG A 215 0.43 28.23 -1.63
C ARG A 215 1.63 28.32 -2.58
N ALA A 216 1.86 29.45 -3.24
CA ALA A 216 3.03 29.69 -4.06
C ALA A 216 4.28 29.97 -3.22
N GLY A 217 5.46 29.81 -3.82
CA GLY A 217 6.74 30.09 -3.18
C GLY A 217 6.91 29.38 -1.83
N ASN A 218 7.32 30.12 -0.80
CA ASN A 218 7.56 29.58 0.54
C ASN A 218 6.30 28.99 1.20
N ASN A 219 5.10 29.42 0.81
CA ASN A 219 3.83 28.90 1.36
C ASN A 219 3.49 27.49 0.86
N SER A 220 4.28 26.96 -0.07
CA SER A 220 4.18 25.59 -0.58
C SER A 220 4.82 24.54 0.33
N VAL A 221 5.48 24.95 1.41
CA VAL A 221 6.07 24.06 2.40
C VAL A 221 5.23 24.12 3.67
N MET A 222 4.81 22.96 4.15
CA MET A 222 4.16 22.82 5.45
C MET A 222 5.00 21.94 6.36
N CYS A 223 5.72 22.57 7.28
CA CYS A 223 6.37 21.86 8.36
C CYS A 223 5.39 21.69 9.52
N GLY A 224 5.43 20.54 10.18
CA GLY A 224 4.67 20.33 11.40
C GLY A 224 5.07 19.05 12.09
N ASP A 225 4.44 18.80 13.23
CA ASP A 225 4.66 17.59 14.01
C ASP A 225 4.24 16.32 13.23
N SER A 226 4.88 15.20 13.53
CA SER A 226 4.64 13.87 12.93
C SER A 226 3.17 13.48 13.01
N ARG A 227 2.48 13.87 14.10
CA ARG A 227 1.03 13.68 14.33
C ARG A 227 0.15 14.29 13.24
N ALA A 228 0.67 15.24 12.46
CA ALA A 228 -0.03 15.87 11.35
C ALA A 228 0.38 15.29 9.98
N ASN A 229 1.46 14.50 9.88
CA ASN A 229 1.87 13.70 8.71
C ASN A 229 1.10 12.37 8.64
N GLN A 230 -0.21 12.42 8.87
CA GLN A 230 -1.06 11.24 9.09
C GLN A 230 -1.02 10.23 7.95
N ARG A 231 -0.78 10.66 6.70
CA ARG A 231 -0.83 9.78 5.53
C ARG A 231 0.39 8.89 5.42
N VAL A 232 1.58 9.45 5.60
CA VAL A 232 2.83 8.69 5.59
C VAL A 232 2.97 7.87 6.89
N GLU A 233 2.55 8.40 8.03
CA GLU A 233 2.50 7.66 9.31
C GLU A 233 1.54 6.46 9.28
N PHE A 234 0.34 6.64 8.70
CA PHE A 234 -0.56 5.51 8.45
C PHE A 234 0.12 4.47 7.57
N TRP A 235 0.84 4.91 6.56
CA TRP A 235 1.54 4.03 5.64
C TRP A 235 2.67 3.27 6.35
N TRP A 236 3.44 3.91 7.23
CA TRP A 236 4.42 3.23 8.08
C TRP A 236 3.81 2.16 8.98
N SER A 237 2.63 2.42 9.54
CA SER A 237 1.90 1.41 10.32
C SER A 237 1.53 0.19 9.47
N VAL A 238 1.11 0.40 8.23
CA VAL A 238 0.82 -0.69 7.28
C VAL A 238 2.11 -1.43 6.93
N LEU A 239 3.16 -0.71 6.53
CA LEU A 239 4.45 -1.32 6.19
C LEU A 239 4.99 -2.18 7.34
N LYS A 240 4.89 -1.68 8.56
CA LYS A 240 5.33 -2.40 9.75
C LYS A 240 4.58 -3.71 9.94
N LYS A 241 3.26 -3.66 9.88
CA LYS A 241 2.40 -4.84 10.08
C LYS A 241 2.57 -5.88 8.97
N GLN A 242 2.87 -5.45 7.75
CA GLN A 242 2.86 -6.32 6.58
C GLN A 242 4.23 -6.91 6.26
N CYS A 243 5.33 -6.20 6.56
CA CYS A 243 6.66 -6.61 6.13
C CYS A 243 7.76 -6.22 7.13
N LEU A 244 7.80 -4.97 7.61
CA LEU A 244 8.95 -4.47 8.37
C LEU A 244 9.21 -5.24 9.67
N GLN A 245 8.16 -5.75 10.31
CA GLN A 245 8.32 -6.47 11.58
C GLN A 245 9.15 -7.75 11.41
N PHE A 246 8.96 -8.49 10.31
CA PHE A 246 9.77 -9.66 9.97
C PHE A 246 11.26 -9.28 9.86
N TRP A 247 11.57 -8.23 9.10
CA TRP A 247 12.95 -7.77 8.94
C TRP A 247 13.58 -7.26 10.24
N ILE A 248 12.81 -6.57 11.09
CA ILE A 248 13.27 -6.16 12.42
C ILE A 248 13.66 -7.38 13.24
N ASP A 249 12.82 -8.41 13.28
CA ASP A 249 13.05 -9.59 14.10
C ASP A 249 14.18 -10.47 13.54
N LEU A 250 14.26 -10.60 12.21
CA LEU A 250 15.39 -11.23 11.52
C LEU A 250 16.69 -10.50 11.87
N PHE A 251 16.77 -9.18 11.71
CA PHE A 251 18.00 -8.45 12.01
C PHE A 251 18.36 -8.45 13.49
N ARG A 252 17.40 -8.56 14.41
CA ARG A 252 17.71 -8.77 15.84
C ARG A 252 18.32 -10.14 16.11
N GLN A 253 17.88 -11.18 15.39
CA GLN A 253 18.48 -12.51 15.48
C GLN A 253 19.86 -12.52 14.83
N CYS A 254 19.98 -11.88 13.66
CA CYS A 254 21.22 -11.78 12.90
C CYS A 254 22.22 -10.78 13.48
N SER A 255 21.85 -9.77 14.26
CA SER A 255 22.84 -8.94 14.95
C SER A 255 23.65 -9.75 15.98
N LYS A 256 23.24 -10.99 16.30
CA LYS A 256 24.02 -11.99 17.05
C LYS A 256 24.91 -12.88 16.18
N MET A 257 24.77 -12.85 14.86
CA MET A 257 25.55 -13.61 13.87
C MET A 257 25.94 -12.70 12.71
N VAL A 258 27.21 -12.29 12.61
CA VAL A 258 27.74 -11.41 11.56
C VAL A 258 27.17 -11.76 10.17
N ILE A 259 26.39 -10.86 9.52
CA ILE A 259 25.89 -11.07 8.16
C ILE A 259 26.44 -10.04 7.17
N LEU A 260 26.91 -10.59 6.03
CA LEU A 260 27.34 -9.93 4.80
C LEU A 260 26.24 -9.03 4.22
N ALA A 261 26.57 -7.75 4.06
CA ALA A 261 25.64 -6.69 3.72
C ALA A 261 24.91 -6.87 2.37
N GLY A 262 25.54 -7.44 1.32
CA GLY A 262 25.07 -7.31 -0.07
C GLY A 262 23.70 -7.92 -0.45
N THR A 263 23.39 -9.14 0.01
CA THR A 263 22.18 -9.91 -0.38
C THR A 263 20.92 -9.48 0.36
N ILE A 264 21.08 -8.89 1.55
CA ILE A 264 19.96 -8.41 2.35
C ILE A 264 19.31 -7.18 1.70
N TRP A 265 20.13 -6.27 1.15
CA TRP A 265 19.65 -5.02 0.55
C TRP A 265 18.78 -5.25 -0.68
N THR A 266 19.16 -6.20 -1.53
CA THR A 266 18.41 -6.55 -2.74
C THR A 266 17.04 -7.11 -2.36
N ASN A 267 16.96 -8.04 -1.42
CA ASN A 267 15.70 -8.63 -0.99
C ASN A 267 14.74 -7.63 -0.33
N ILE A 268 15.25 -6.74 0.53
CA ILE A 268 14.45 -5.64 1.11
C ILE A 268 13.92 -4.71 0.02
N CYS A 269 14.76 -4.34 -0.95
CA CYS A 269 14.34 -3.49 -2.06
C CYS A 269 13.32 -4.19 -2.97
N TYR A 270 13.45 -5.49 -3.22
CA TYR A 270 12.46 -6.27 -3.98
C TYR A 270 11.12 -6.37 -3.25
N ASP A 271 11.14 -6.59 -1.94
CA ASP A 271 9.93 -6.58 -1.11
C ASP A 271 9.28 -5.20 -1.11
N PHE A 272 10.04 -4.11 -1.02
CA PHE A 272 9.46 -2.76 -1.10
C PHE A 272 9.01 -2.38 -2.51
N ALA A 273 9.68 -2.86 -3.55
CA ALA A 273 9.35 -2.58 -4.95
C ALA A 273 8.12 -3.37 -5.42
N SER A 274 7.96 -4.64 -5.01
CA SER A 274 6.78 -5.45 -5.31
C SER A 274 5.50 -4.82 -4.75
N TRP A 275 5.59 -4.12 -3.62
CA TRP A 275 4.46 -3.38 -3.03
C TRP A 275 4.11 -2.06 -3.73
N LYS A 276 5.03 -1.46 -4.52
CA LYS A 276 4.67 -0.32 -5.40
C LYS A 276 3.70 -0.73 -6.51
N LEU A 277 3.67 -2.02 -6.86
CA LEU A 277 2.86 -2.58 -7.96
C LEU A 277 1.47 -3.06 -7.53
N PHE A 278 1.17 -3.05 -6.22
CA PHE A 278 -0.13 -3.42 -5.65
C PHE A 278 -0.86 -2.20 -5.08
N LYS A 279 -1.28 -1.29 -5.98
CA LYS A 279 -2.53 -0.50 -5.88
C LYS A 279 -2.72 0.43 -7.07
#